data_AF-A0AAU7S4A8-F1
#
_entry.id   AF-A0AAU7S4A8-F1
#
_cell.length_a   1.000
_cell.length_b   1.000
_cell.length_c   1.000
_cell.angle_alpha   90.00
_cell.angle_beta   90.00
_cell.angle_gamma   90.00
#
_symmetry.space_group_name_H-M   'P 1'
#
loop_
_entity.id
_entity.type
_entity.pdbx_description
1 polymer ?
#
loop_
_entity_poly.entity_id
_entity_poly.type
_entity_poly.pdbx_seq_one_letter_code
_entity_poly.pdbx_strand_id
1 'polypeptide(L)'
;MTAPRFEVVLTVANAIAILVRPMPGGRAERDKVAQVALRTATQRDDLSIYRRPSERPALRHPYHELGISLSHRADLLLAGFAPDGAVGVDIEIEDINGFEPVAFAADHFSPQEAAAVAALDSAAALEICYRLWVAKEAALKISGRGIFDGLDEPDLAAQLHLLRTDGAIIQLDAGSRLPPIALTVTRFGGAAAQSVYCALARDMS
;
A
#
# COMPACT_ATOMS: atom_id res chain seq x y z
N MET A 1 27.37 -3.66 4.47
CA MET A 1 25.91 -3.52 4.26
C MET A 1 25.50 -4.55 3.23
N THR A 2 24.46 -5.34 3.50
CA THR A 2 23.92 -6.33 2.55
C THR A 2 23.26 -5.61 1.38
N ALA A 3 23.47 -6.08 0.15
CA ALA A 3 22.82 -5.50 -1.03
C ALA A 3 21.29 -5.66 -0.93
N PRO A 4 20.50 -4.64 -1.32
CA PRO A 4 19.04 -4.71 -1.27
C PRO A 4 18.53 -5.76 -2.28
N ARG A 5 17.51 -6.52 -1.87
CA ARG A 5 16.77 -7.46 -2.71
C ARG A 5 15.43 -6.86 -3.10
N PHE A 6 14.97 -7.19 -4.31
CA PHE A 6 13.71 -6.73 -4.88
C PHE A 6 12.82 -7.93 -5.19
N GLU A 7 11.57 -7.89 -4.79
CA GLU A 7 10.61 -8.96 -4.99
C GLU A 7 9.26 -8.38 -5.39
N VAL A 8 8.68 -8.80 -6.51
CA VAL A 8 7.31 -8.43 -6.86
C VAL A 8 6.38 -9.23 -5.94
N VAL A 9 5.68 -8.52 -5.06
CA VAL A 9 4.88 -9.10 -3.97
C VAL A 9 3.38 -9.03 -4.23
N LEU A 10 2.94 -8.10 -5.07
CA LEU A 10 1.54 -7.93 -5.46
C LEU A 10 1.45 -7.55 -6.94
N THR A 11 0.37 -8.00 -7.57
CA THR A 11 -0.04 -7.63 -8.92
C THR A 11 -1.54 -7.39 -8.93
N VAL A 12 -2.01 -6.28 -9.51
CA VAL A 12 -3.43 -6.05 -9.76
C VAL A 12 -3.59 -5.30 -11.09
N ALA A 13 -4.45 -5.83 -11.96
CA ALA A 13 -4.51 -5.42 -13.38
C ALA A 13 -3.10 -5.44 -14.01
N ASN A 14 -2.60 -4.30 -14.48
CA ASN A 14 -1.26 -4.13 -15.05
C ASN A 14 -0.26 -3.47 -14.08
N ALA A 15 -0.65 -3.25 -12.83
CA ALA A 15 0.19 -2.66 -11.79
C ALA A 15 0.89 -3.73 -10.94
N ILE A 16 2.07 -3.38 -10.42
CA ILE A 16 2.89 -4.23 -9.56
C ILE A 16 3.31 -3.46 -8.30
N ALA A 17 3.51 -4.19 -7.21
CA ALA A 17 4.20 -3.69 -6.02
C ALA A 17 5.47 -4.50 -5.76
N ILE A 18 6.58 -3.80 -5.56
CA ILE A 18 7.91 -4.37 -5.38
C ILE A 18 8.36 -4.11 -3.95
N LEU A 19 8.57 -5.17 -3.19
CA LEU A 19 9.15 -5.10 -1.86
C LEU A 19 10.68 -5.01 -1.97
N VAL A 20 11.26 -4.05 -1.23
CA VAL A 20 12.70 -3.78 -1.17
C VAL A 20 13.18 -4.00 0.27
N ARG A 21 14.18 -4.87 0.45
CA ARG A 21 14.76 -5.20 1.77
C ARG A 21 16.27 -5.51 1.72
N PRO A 22 17.09 -5.00 2.66
CA PRO A 22 16.75 -3.91 3.58
C PRO A 22 16.67 -2.58 2.83
N MET A 23 15.80 -1.69 3.29
CA MET A 23 15.71 -0.31 2.85
C MET A 23 16.87 0.50 3.45
N PRO A 24 17.57 1.33 2.66
CA PRO A 24 18.60 2.21 3.20
C PRO A 24 17.99 3.32 4.07
N GLY A 25 18.74 3.79 5.06
CA GLY A 25 18.37 4.97 5.82
C GLY A 25 18.44 6.25 4.97
N GLY A 26 17.59 7.23 5.26
CA GLY A 26 17.56 8.52 4.55
C GLY A 26 16.59 8.57 3.37
N ARG A 27 16.06 9.76 3.05
CA ARG A 27 15.03 9.93 2.00
C ARG A 27 15.59 9.78 0.58
N ALA A 28 16.74 10.40 0.30
CA ALA A 28 17.33 10.37 -1.02
C ALA A 28 17.79 8.96 -1.41
N GLU A 29 18.27 8.19 -0.44
CA GLU A 29 18.68 6.81 -0.59
C GLU A 29 17.47 5.90 -0.88
N ARG A 30 16.32 6.17 -0.26
CA ARG A 30 15.06 5.47 -0.54
C ARG A 30 14.59 5.67 -1.97
N ASP A 31 14.63 6.90 -2.47
CA ASP A 31 14.25 7.19 -3.86
C ASP A 31 15.23 6.52 -4.85
N LYS A 32 16.53 6.52 -4.54
CA LYS A 32 17.53 5.81 -5.36
C LYS A 32 17.28 4.30 -5.40
N VAL A 33 17.01 3.66 -4.26
CA VAL A 33 16.77 2.21 -4.24
C VAL A 33 15.43 1.85 -4.90
N ALA A 34 14.38 2.65 -4.71
CA ALA A 34 13.11 2.52 -5.41
C ALA A 34 13.31 2.59 -6.92
N GLN A 35 14.09 3.58 -7.38
CA GLN A 35 14.42 3.73 -8.79
C GLN A 35 15.10 2.48 -9.35
N VAL A 36 16.10 1.91 -8.65
CA VAL A 36 16.76 0.67 -9.09
C VAL A 36 15.79 -0.52 -9.13
N ALA A 37 14.91 -0.65 -8.13
CA ALA A 37 13.89 -1.70 -8.10
C ALA A 37 12.93 -1.59 -9.29
N LEU A 38 12.45 -0.38 -9.59
CA LEU A 38 11.57 -0.10 -10.74
C LEU A 38 12.26 -0.38 -12.07
N ARG A 39 13.50 0.08 -12.26
CA ARG A 39 14.28 -0.19 -13.48
C ARG A 39 14.38 -1.70 -13.73
N THR A 40 14.68 -2.46 -12.68
CA THR A 40 14.81 -3.92 -12.74
C THR A 40 13.49 -4.59 -13.09
N ALA A 41 12.40 -4.24 -12.39
CA ALA A 41 11.10 -4.89 -12.59
C ALA A 41 10.43 -4.52 -13.92
N THR A 42 10.71 -3.33 -14.44
CA THR A 42 10.11 -2.83 -15.70
C THR A 42 11.02 -2.99 -16.92
N GLN A 43 12.28 -3.40 -16.71
CA GLN A 43 13.33 -3.46 -17.73
C GLN A 43 13.55 -2.10 -18.45
N ARG A 44 13.49 -1.00 -17.68
CA ARG A 44 13.68 0.38 -18.17
C ARG A 44 14.83 1.03 -17.43
N ASP A 45 16.03 1.03 -18.02
CA ASP A 45 17.25 1.47 -17.33
C ASP A 45 17.37 3.00 -17.13
N ASP A 46 16.50 3.78 -17.76
CA ASP A 46 16.52 5.23 -17.80
C ASP A 46 15.47 5.89 -16.88
N LEU A 47 14.65 5.10 -16.15
CA LEU A 47 13.69 5.65 -15.18
C LEU A 47 14.40 6.51 -14.14
N SER A 48 13.88 7.72 -13.90
CA SER A 48 14.39 8.61 -12.85
C SER A 48 13.26 9.14 -11.99
N ILE A 49 13.36 8.90 -10.67
CA ILE A 49 12.41 9.43 -9.70
C ILE A 49 12.78 10.88 -9.38
N TYR A 50 11.77 11.73 -9.29
CA TYR A 50 11.85 13.05 -8.69
C TYR A 50 10.65 13.29 -7.76
N ARG A 51 10.74 14.33 -6.93
CA ARG A 51 9.66 14.74 -6.04
C ARG A 51 8.93 15.95 -6.62
N ARG A 52 7.61 15.89 -6.68
CA ARG A 52 6.75 17.04 -6.98
C ARG A 52 6.83 18.04 -5.82
N PRO A 53 6.39 19.30 -5.98
CA PRO A 53 6.25 20.24 -4.86
C PRO A 53 5.39 19.72 -3.70
N SER A 54 4.50 18.76 -3.97
CA SER A 54 3.70 18.05 -2.97
C SER A 54 4.46 16.90 -2.26
N GLU A 55 5.76 16.77 -2.46
CA GLU A 55 6.61 15.66 -2.00
C GLU A 55 6.22 14.28 -2.53
N ARG A 56 5.23 14.18 -3.43
CA ARG A 56 4.88 12.90 -4.08
C ARG A 56 5.96 12.48 -5.08
N PRO A 57 6.32 11.19 -5.10
CA PRO A 57 7.24 10.68 -6.11
C PRO A 57 6.58 10.74 -7.49
N ALA A 58 7.38 11.01 -8.51
CA ALA A 58 6.98 11.00 -9.91
C ALA A 58 8.18 10.60 -10.77
N LEU A 59 7.92 10.19 -12.01
CA LEU A 59 8.96 9.83 -12.97
C LEU A 59 9.23 10.99 -13.93
N ARG A 60 10.50 11.25 -14.21
CA ARG A 60 10.91 12.28 -15.18
C ARG A 60 10.53 11.87 -16.61
N HIS A 61 10.48 12.86 -17.50
CA HIS A 61 10.34 12.65 -18.94
C HIS A 61 11.34 11.59 -19.45
N PRO A 62 10.95 10.68 -20.37
CA PRO A 62 9.67 10.62 -21.07
C PRO A 62 8.51 9.98 -20.30
N TYR A 63 8.72 9.50 -19.07
CA TYR A 63 7.79 8.59 -18.37
C TYR A 63 6.85 9.26 -17.35
N HIS A 64 6.56 10.53 -17.55
CA HIS A 64 5.76 11.34 -16.61
C HIS A 64 4.30 10.86 -16.44
N GLU A 65 3.81 10.08 -17.39
CA GLU A 65 2.50 9.43 -17.43
C GLU A 65 2.44 8.10 -16.68
N LEU A 66 3.58 7.48 -16.37
CA LEU A 66 3.64 6.22 -15.64
C LEU A 66 3.33 6.44 -14.15
N GLY A 67 2.56 5.53 -13.57
CA GLY A 67 2.19 5.56 -12.17
C GLY A 67 3.34 5.11 -11.26
N ILE A 68 3.61 5.88 -10.21
CA ILE A 68 4.52 5.49 -9.12
C ILE A 68 3.93 5.85 -7.76
N SER A 69 4.09 4.96 -6.78
CA SER A 69 3.81 5.22 -5.38
C SER A 69 4.83 4.53 -4.49
N LEU A 70 5.18 5.14 -3.35
CA LEU A 70 6.16 4.61 -2.41
C LEU A 70 5.57 4.63 -1.00
N SER A 71 5.71 3.53 -0.26
CA SER A 71 5.44 3.46 1.18
C SER A 71 6.56 2.71 1.89
N HIS A 72 6.80 2.99 3.16
CA HIS A 72 7.89 2.35 3.90
C HIS A 72 7.57 2.23 5.39
N ARG A 73 8.06 1.15 6.00
CA ARG A 73 7.94 0.89 7.44
C ARG A 73 9.18 0.14 7.92
N ALA A 74 9.75 0.58 9.05
CA ALA A 74 11.03 0.08 9.54
C ALA A 74 12.13 0.07 8.44
N ASP A 75 12.68 -1.09 8.12
CA ASP A 75 13.68 -1.33 7.07
C ASP A 75 13.06 -1.89 5.77
N LEU A 76 11.75 -1.74 5.57
CA LEU A 76 11.04 -2.18 4.36
C LEU A 76 10.57 -0.98 3.54
N LEU A 77 10.70 -1.10 2.22
CA LEU A 77 10.14 -0.16 1.25
C LEU A 77 9.28 -0.94 0.26
N LEU A 78 8.08 -0.44 0.01
CA LEU A 78 7.18 -0.92 -1.03
C LEU A 78 7.11 0.12 -2.14
N ALA A 79 7.46 -0.29 -3.37
CA ALA A 79 7.42 0.54 -4.56
C ALA A 79 6.34 0.04 -5.53
N GLY A 80 5.29 0.84 -5.71
CA GLY A 80 4.23 0.62 -6.67
C GLY A 80 4.57 1.19 -8.04
N PHE A 81 4.20 0.46 -9.09
CA PHE A 81 4.32 0.87 -10.48
C PHE A 81 3.07 0.52 -11.27
N ALA A 82 2.66 1.41 -12.17
CA ALA A 82 1.72 1.10 -13.22
C ALA A 82 2.22 1.68 -14.57
N PRO A 83 2.05 0.97 -15.69
CA PRO A 83 2.46 1.44 -17.00
C PRO A 83 1.56 2.57 -17.53
N ASP A 84 0.46 2.85 -16.84
CA ASP A 84 -0.50 3.92 -17.10
C ASP A 84 -1.28 4.24 -15.82
N GLY A 85 -1.85 5.45 -15.78
CA GLY A 85 -2.74 5.91 -14.71
C GLY A 85 -2.11 5.93 -13.31
N ALA A 86 -2.95 6.19 -12.31
CA ALA A 86 -2.50 6.29 -10.92
C ALA A 86 -2.38 4.91 -10.26
N VAL A 87 -1.38 4.79 -9.39
CA VAL A 87 -1.13 3.63 -8.53
C VAL A 87 -0.91 4.10 -7.09
N GLY A 88 -1.31 3.29 -6.12
CA GLY A 88 -1.09 3.54 -4.70
C GLY A 88 -0.60 2.28 -4.01
N VAL A 89 0.37 2.41 -3.10
CA VAL A 89 0.84 1.28 -2.29
C VAL A 89 0.92 1.68 -0.83
N ASP A 90 0.74 0.70 0.03
CA ASP A 90 1.01 0.88 1.45
C ASP A 90 1.59 -0.36 2.11
N ILE A 91 2.37 -0.14 3.18
CA ILE A 91 3.04 -1.21 3.93
C ILE A 91 3.03 -0.90 5.42
N GLU A 92 2.54 -1.85 6.20
CA GLU A 92 2.58 -1.78 7.67
C GLU A 92 3.13 -3.07 8.28
N ILE A 93 3.64 -2.95 9.51
CA ILE A 93 4.20 -4.06 10.28
C ILE A 93 3.42 -4.14 11.59
N GLU A 94 2.98 -5.35 11.93
CA GLU A 94 2.29 -5.65 13.18
C GLU A 94 3.10 -5.19 14.38
N ASP A 95 2.54 -4.28 15.18
CA ASP A 95 3.12 -3.89 16.46
C ASP A 95 2.72 -4.92 17.53
N ILE A 96 3.74 -5.62 18.05
CA ILE A 96 3.57 -6.64 19.08
C ILE A 96 3.46 -6.06 20.50
N ASN A 97 3.59 -4.74 20.66
CA ASN A 97 3.69 -4.06 21.96
C ASN A 97 2.53 -3.08 22.23
N GLY A 98 1.29 -3.56 22.11
CA GLY A 98 0.12 -2.84 22.66
C GLY A 98 -0.67 -1.99 21.65
N PHE A 99 -0.65 -2.37 20.37
CA PHE A 99 -1.63 -1.85 19.42
C PHE A 99 -3.02 -2.43 19.71
N GLU A 100 -4.00 -1.56 19.93
CA GLU A 100 -5.38 -1.91 20.25
C GLU A 100 -6.27 -1.75 18.99
N PRO A 101 -6.50 -2.83 18.21
CA PRO A 101 -7.10 -2.73 16.88
C PRO A 101 -8.54 -2.22 16.91
N VAL A 102 -9.30 -2.54 17.96
CA VAL A 102 -10.70 -2.10 18.11
C VAL A 102 -10.78 -0.60 18.39
N ALA A 103 -9.89 -0.07 19.23
CA ALA A 103 -9.84 1.37 19.51
C ALA A 103 -9.40 2.16 18.27
N PHE A 104 -8.35 1.69 17.59
CA PHE A 104 -7.89 2.30 16.33
C PHE A 104 -9.00 2.32 15.26
N ALA A 105 -9.70 1.20 15.07
CA ALA A 105 -10.79 1.12 14.11
C ALA A 105 -11.94 2.08 14.47
N ALA A 106 -12.28 2.23 15.75
CA ALA A 106 -13.31 3.16 16.20
C ALA A 106 -12.94 4.64 15.95
N ASP A 107 -11.66 4.99 16.05
CA ASP A 107 -11.18 6.37 15.87
C ASP A 107 -10.97 6.74 14.39
N HIS A 108 -10.68 5.77 13.53
CA HIS A 108 -10.19 6.03 12.17
C HIS A 108 -11.05 5.47 11.05
N PHE A 109 -11.76 4.36 11.25
CA PHE A 109 -12.51 3.68 10.19
C PHE A 109 -13.98 4.08 10.15
N SER A 110 -14.71 3.63 9.12
CA SER A 110 -16.15 3.84 9.05
C SER A 110 -16.84 3.14 10.24
N PRO A 111 -18.02 3.60 10.68
CA PRO A 111 -18.77 2.92 11.72
C PRO A 111 -19.06 1.43 11.42
N GLN A 112 -19.22 1.08 10.14
CA GLN A 112 -19.50 -0.30 9.71
C GLN A 112 -18.25 -1.17 9.82
N GLU A 113 -17.10 -0.65 9.39
CA GLU A 113 -15.81 -1.32 9.53
C GLU A 113 -15.45 -1.48 11.01
N ALA A 114 -15.57 -0.41 11.80
CA ALA A 114 -15.29 -0.43 13.24
C ALA A 114 -16.13 -1.47 13.98
N ALA A 115 -17.43 -1.55 13.68
CA ALA A 115 -18.32 -2.57 14.23
C ALA A 115 -17.89 -3.99 13.82
N ALA A 116 -17.45 -4.17 12.57
CA ALA A 116 -16.98 -5.46 12.09
C ALA A 116 -15.64 -5.88 12.73
N VAL A 117 -14.72 -4.95 12.98
CA VAL A 117 -13.48 -5.22 13.71
C VAL A 117 -13.79 -5.62 15.16
N ALA A 118 -14.69 -4.88 15.83
CA ALA A 118 -15.07 -5.13 17.22
C ALA A 118 -15.79 -6.47 17.44
N ALA A 119 -16.40 -7.05 16.40
CA ALA A 119 -17.12 -8.31 16.47
C ALA A 119 -16.20 -9.55 16.38
N LEU A 120 -14.90 -9.38 16.16
CA LEU A 120 -13.94 -10.46 15.95
C LEU A 120 -13.18 -10.81 17.22
N ASP A 121 -12.61 -12.02 17.25
CA ASP A 121 -11.59 -12.35 18.24
C ASP A 121 -10.35 -11.46 18.09
N SER A 122 -9.54 -11.38 19.15
CA SER A 122 -8.40 -10.45 19.22
C SER A 122 -7.42 -10.62 18.05
N ALA A 123 -7.12 -11.85 17.63
CA ALA A 123 -6.18 -12.11 16.56
C ALA A 123 -6.74 -11.74 15.18
N ALA A 124 -8.00 -12.09 14.91
CA ALA A 124 -8.67 -11.73 13.66
C ALA A 124 -8.98 -10.23 13.58
N ALA A 125 -9.27 -9.57 14.71
CA ALA A 125 -9.45 -8.13 14.82
C ALA A 125 -8.15 -7.39 14.48
N LEU A 126 -7.02 -7.86 15.03
CA LEU A 126 -5.70 -7.32 14.73
C LEU A 126 -5.37 -7.42 13.24
N GLU A 127 -5.49 -8.62 12.68
CA GLU A 127 -5.19 -8.87 11.27
C GLU A 127 -6.08 -8.04 10.33
N ILE A 128 -7.39 -8.03 10.57
CA ILE A 128 -8.30 -7.28 9.68
C ILE A 128 -8.08 -5.77 9.79
N CYS A 129 -7.71 -5.27 10.97
CA CYS A 129 -7.45 -3.86 11.20
C CYS A 129 -6.24 -3.39 10.38
N TYR A 130 -5.14 -4.13 10.40
CA TYR A 130 -3.98 -3.83 9.55
C TYR A 130 -4.30 -3.96 8.05
N ARG A 131 -5.04 -5.00 7.65
CA ARG A 131 -5.47 -5.17 6.25
C ARG A 131 -6.31 -3.99 5.76
N LEU A 132 -7.27 -3.53 6.57
CA LEU A 132 -8.06 -2.33 6.28
C LEU A 132 -7.18 -1.09 6.19
N TRP A 133 -6.26 -0.89 7.14
CA TRP A 133 -5.37 0.26 7.13
C TRP A 133 -4.58 0.35 5.82
N VAL A 134 -3.81 -0.69 5.47
CA VAL A 134 -2.98 -0.64 4.25
C VAL A 134 -3.83 -0.54 2.98
N ALA A 135 -5.00 -1.20 2.95
CA ALA A 135 -5.95 -1.13 1.85
C ALA A 135 -6.41 0.32 1.60
N LYS A 136 -6.84 1.01 2.67
CA LYS A 136 -7.37 2.37 2.60
C LYS A 136 -6.28 3.37 2.28
N GLU A 137 -5.09 3.24 2.87
CA GLU A 137 -3.96 4.11 2.51
C GLU A 137 -3.49 3.93 1.07
N ALA A 138 -3.42 2.70 0.58
CA ALA A 138 -3.09 2.44 -0.83
C ALA A 138 -4.15 3.07 -1.75
N ALA A 139 -5.43 2.92 -1.43
CA ALA A 139 -6.53 3.55 -2.18
C ALA A 139 -6.41 5.09 -2.18
N LEU A 140 -6.25 5.72 -1.02
CA LEU A 140 -6.13 7.18 -0.90
C LEU A 140 -4.86 7.74 -1.56
N LYS A 141 -3.81 6.95 -1.72
CA LYS A 141 -2.62 7.33 -2.50
C LYS A 141 -2.89 7.43 -4.00
N ILE A 142 -4.01 6.90 -4.52
CA ILE A 142 -4.45 7.13 -5.92
C ILE A 142 -4.80 8.59 -6.14
N SER A 143 -5.63 9.19 -5.28
CA SER A 143 -6.09 10.58 -5.42
C SER A 143 -4.98 11.61 -5.21
N GLY A 144 -3.89 11.21 -4.54
CA GLY A 144 -2.78 12.09 -4.21
C GLY A 144 -3.01 13.02 -3.04
N ARG A 145 -4.14 12.87 -2.35
CA ARG A 145 -4.50 13.65 -1.17
C ARG A 145 -3.95 13.06 0.12
N GLY A 146 -3.59 11.76 0.12
CA GLY A 146 -3.01 11.09 1.29
C GLY A 146 -3.99 10.92 2.45
N ILE A 147 -3.48 10.64 3.65
CA ILE A 147 -4.27 10.36 4.88
C ILE A 147 -4.98 11.62 5.41
N PHE A 148 -4.69 12.81 4.87
CA PHE A 148 -5.32 14.07 5.33
C PHE A 148 -6.85 14.05 5.23
N ASP A 149 -7.41 13.21 4.37
CA ASP A 149 -8.85 13.03 4.23
C ASP A 149 -9.47 12.07 5.27
N GLY A 150 -8.66 11.45 6.14
CA GLY A 150 -9.10 10.43 7.09
C GLY A 150 -9.16 9.02 6.46
N LEU A 151 -9.39 8.01 7.31
CA LEU A 151 -9.52 6.60 6.90
C LEU A 151 -10.96 6.11 7.05
N ASP A 152 -11.95 7.01 7.02
CA ASP A 152 -13.37 6.65 7.04
C ASP A 152 -13.84 6.20 5.65
N GLU A 153 -13.31 6.82 4.59
CA GLU A 153 -13.57 6.47 3.19
C GLU A 153 -12.28 6.06 2.46
N PRO A 154 -12.32 5.08 1.54
CA PRO A 154 -13.50 4.33 1.12
C PRO A 154 -13.96 3.33 2.19
N ASP A 155 -15.27 3.15 2.38
CA ASP A 155 -15.81 2.08 3.24
C ASP A 155 -15.65 0.70 2.57
N LEU A 156 -14.90 -0.20 3.21
CA LEU A 156 -14.59 -1.56 2.75
C LEU A 156 -15.34 -2.64 3.54
N ALA A 157 -16.34 -2.29 4.36
CA ALA A 157 -17.08 -3.24 5.20
C ALA A 157 -17.68 -4.40 4.39
N ALA A 158 -18.20 -4.14 3.19
CA ALA A 158 -18.76 -5.16 2.30
C ALA A 158 -17.69 -6.12 1.73
N GLN A 159 -16.44 -5.68 1.67
CA GLN A 159 -15.31 -6.40 1.07
C GLN A 159 -14.40 -7.07 2.12
N LEU A 160 -14.75 -7.04 3.41
CA LEU A 160 -13.95 -7.66 4.49
C LEU A 160 -13.64 -9.13 4.25
N HIS A 161 -14.56 -9.88 3.63
CA HIS A 161 -14.35 -11.29 3.29
C HIS A 161 -13.22 -11.47 2.25
N LEU A 162 -13.08 -10.54 1.30
CA LEU A 162 -11.99 -10.53 0.33
C LEU A 162 -10.68 -10.08 0.99
N LEU A 163 -10.71 -9.06 1.85
CA LEU A 163 -9.51 -8.55 2.52
C LEU A 163 -8.78 -9.63 3.32
N ARG A 164 -9.50 -10.60 3.89
CA ARG A 164 -8.94 -11.74 4.64
C ARG A 164 -8.16 -12.73 3.77
N THR A 165 -8.32 -12.68 2.46
CA THR A 165 -7.69 -13.61 1.52
C THR A 165 -6.52 -12.91 0.83
N ASP A 166 -5.32 -13.42 1.04
CA ASP A 166 -4.11 -12.86 0.42
C ASP A 166 -4.21 -12.88 -1.10
N GLY A 167 -3.94 -11.73 -1.72
CA GLY A 167 -3.99 -11.58 -3.17
C GLY A 167 -5.40 -11.52 -3.76
N ALA A 168 -6.46 -11.55 -2.94
CA ALA A 168 -7.81 -11.32 -3.46
C ALA A 168 -7.91 -9.93 -4.09
N ILE A 169 -8.65 -9.84 -5.19
CA ILE A 169 -8.87 -8.60 -5.93
C ILE A 169 -10.20 -8.00 -5.48
N ILE A 170 -10.14 -6.76 -5.01
CA ILE A 170 -11.28 -5.94 -4.61
C ILE A 170 -11.48 -4.89 -5.70
N GLN A 171 -12.68 -4.83 -6.28
CA GLN A 171 -13.07 -3.79 -7.21
C GLN A 171 -13.98 -2.80 -6.47
N LEU A 172 -13.64 -1.52 -6.55
CA LEU A 172 -14.47 -0.44 -6.02
C LEU A 172 -14.90 0.45 -7.18
N ASP A 173 -16.20 0.72 -7.24
CA ASP A 173 -16.73 1.70 -8.18
C ASP A 173 -16.28 3.12 -7.81
N ALA A 174 -16.50 4.06 -8.74
CA ALA A 174 -16.22 5.47 -8.50
C ALA A 174 -16.95 5.98 -7.24
N GLY A 175 -16.20 6.59 -6.33
CA GLY A 175 -16.70 7.17 -5.10
C GLY A 175 -16.52 8.69 -5.06
N SER A 176 -16.86 9.30 -3.92
CA SER A 176 -16.70 10.75 -3.71
C SER A 176 -15.24 11.21 -3.69
N ARG A 177 -14.31 10.34 -3.27
CA ARG A 177 -12.87 10.64 -3.11
C ARG A 177 -11.96 9.91 -4.11
N LEU A 178 -12.47 8.88 -4.78
CA LEU A 178 -11.68 7.97 -5.59
C LEU A 178 -12.32 7.70 -6.96
N PRO A 179 -11.52 7.58 -8.03
CA PRO A 179 -11.97 6.96 -9.27
C PRO A 179 -12.35 5.49 -9.01
N PRO A 180 -12.91 4.76 -10.00
CA PRO A 180 -12.98 3.31 -9.88
C PRO A 180 -11.56 2.75 -9.69
N ILE A 181 -11.38 1.83 -8.74
CA ILE A 181 -10.08 1.23 -8.46
C ILE A 181 -10.16 -0.30 -8.32
N ALA A 182 -9.04 -0.95 -8.64
CA ALA A 182 -8.76 -2.33 -8.25
C ALA A 182 -7.72 -2.34 -7.13
N LEU A 183 -7.96 -3.12 -6.09
CA LEU A 183 -7.15 -3.17 -4.87
C LEU A 183 -6.83 -4.62 -4.50
N THR A 184 -5.63 -4.87 -4.00
CA THR A 184 -5.25 -6.18 -3.45
C THR A 184 -4.37 -6.00 -2.21
N VAL A 185 -4.48 -6.94 -1.27
CA VAL A 185 -3.74 -6.95 -0.01
C VAL A 185 -3.13 -8.34 0.19
N THR A 186 -1.93 -8.37 0.74
CA THR A 186 -1.29 -9.61 1.16
C THR A 186 -0.61 -9.42 2.51
N ARG A 187 -0.62 -10.47 3.31
CA ARG A 187 0.13 -10.57 4.56
C ARG A 187 1.35 -11.46 4.34
N PHE A 188 2.50 -11.02 4.81
CA PHE A 188 3.73 -11.80 4.91
C PHE A 188 4.05 -12.03 6.37
N GLY A 189 4.47 -13.24 6.74
CA GLY A 189 4.85 -13.53 8.12
C GLY A 189 4.65 -14.99 8.46
N GLY A 190 5.43 -15.48 9.42
CA GLY A 190 5.32 -16.82 9.98
C GLY A 190 5.41 -16.76 11.50
N ALA A 191 5.14 -17.87 12.19
CA ALA A 191 4.92 -17.95 13.65
C ALA A 191 6.01 -17.33 14.58
N ALA A 192 7.14 -16.87 14.05
CA ALA A 192 8.26 -16.28 14.80
C ALA A 192 8.66 -14.85 14.36
N ALA A 193 8.01 -14.25 13.36
CA ALA A 193 8.31 -12.91 12.87
C ALA A 193 7.05 -12.03 12.85
N GLN A 194 7.21 -10.71 13.03
CA GLN A 194 6.10 -9.76 12.90
C GLN A 194 5.50 -9.86 11.50
N SER A 195 4.16 -9.86 11.42
CA SER A 195 3.50 -9.86 10.13
C SER A 195 3.68 -8.51 9.44
N VAL A 196 3.85 -8.54 8.12
CA VAL A 196 3.94 -7.38 7.25
C VAL A 196 2.74 -7.40 6.33
N TYR A 197 2.03 -6.29 6.25
CA TYR A 197 0.88 -6.11 5.39
C TYR A 197 1.27 -5.21 4.24
N CYS A 198 1.02 -5.65 3.02
CA CYS A 198 1.25 -4.85 1.81
C CYS A 198 -0.07 -4.70 1.07
N ALA A 199 -0.31 -3.51 0.52
CA ALA A 199 -1.44 -3.23 -0.35
C ALA A 199 -1.00 -2.56 -1.65
N LEU A 200 -1.76 -2.83 -2.71
CA LEU A 200 -1.59 -2.22 -4.03
C LEU A 200 -2.96 -1.85 -4.58
N ALA A 201 -3.15 -0.57 -4.88
CA ALA A 201 -4.31 0.00 -5.55
C ALA A 201 -3.94 0.47 -6.95
N ARG A 202 -4.84 0.28 -7.92
CA ARG A 202 -4.71 0.73 -9.31
C ARG A 202 -6.00 1.43 -9.73
N ASP A 203 -5.86 2.64 -10.28
CA ASP A 203 -6.97 3.36 -10.95
C ASP A 203 -7.48 2.57 -12.17
N MET A 204 -8.79 2.51 -12.37
CA MET A 204 -9.43 1.74 -13.45
C MET A 204 -10.17 2.62 -14.46
N SER A 205 -9.92 3.93 -14.45
CA SER A 205 -10.47 4.91 -15.39
C SER A 205 -9.89 4.81 -16.79
#